data_AF-A0A525KDN8-F1
#
_entry.id   AF-A0A525KDN8-F1
#
_cell.length_a   1.000
_cell.length_b   1.000
_cell.length_c   1.000
_cell.angle_alpha   90.00
_cell.angle_beta   90.00
_cell.angle_gamma   90.00
#
_symmetry.space_group_name_H-M   'P 1'
#
loop_
_entity.id
_entity.type
_entity.pdbx_description
1 polymer ?
#
loop_
_entity_poly.entity_id
_entity_poly.type
_entity_poly.pdbx_seq_one_letter_code
_entity_poly.pdbx_strand_id
1 'polypeptide(L)'
;MATAKRIKAWTGDRTVAHPVEEAVKLVKANATAKFDESVEIAVNLGVDPRHADQQVRGVVSLPSGTGRDVRVAVIAKDAKAAEATAAGADVVGAEDLVERIQGGFMDFDRVIATPDMMALVGRLGKVLGPRGLMPNPRVGTVTMNVGQA
;
A
#
# COMPACT_ATOMS: atom_id res chain seq x y z
N MET A 1 2.73 -11.81 29.83
CA MET A 1 1.34 -11.65 29.35
C MET A 1 0.78 -13.04 29.03
N ALA A 2 -0.46 -13.34 29.37
CA ALA A 2 -1.06 -14.64 29.09
C ALA A 2 -1.23 -14.85 27.58
N THR A 3 -0.63 -15.90 27.04
CA THR A 3 -0.68 -16.25 25.62
C THR A 3 -2.10 -16.64 25.21
N ALA A 4 -2.64 -16.03 24.15
CA ALA A 4 -4.00 -16.31 23.66
C ALA A 4 -4.19 -17.78 23.28
N LYS A 5 -5.40 -18.32 23.47
CA LYS A 5 -5.75 -19.74 23.18
C LYS A 5 -5.38 -20.16 21.75
N ARG A 6 -5.54 -19.25 20.77
CA ARG A 6 -5.15 -19.46 19.37
C ARG A 6 -3.64 -19.65 19.20
N ILE A 7 -2.83 -18.84 19.88
CA ILE A 7 -1.36 -18.95 19.82
C ILE A 7 -0.90 -20.25 20.49
N LYS A 8 -1.61 -20.73 21.52
CA LYS A 8 -1.33 -22.03 22.15
C LYS A 8 -1.71 -23.23 21.26
N ALA A 9 -2.65 -23.04 20.33
CA ALA A 9 -3.06 -24.06 19.37
C ALA A 9 -2.21 -24.06 18.08
N TRP A 10 -1.27 -23.12 17.95
CA TRP A 10 -0.37 -23.07 16.81
C TRP A 10 0.50 -24.32 16.76
N THR A 11 0.68 -24.84 15.55
CA THR A 11 1.45 -26.05 15.29
C THR A 11 2.70 -25.68 14.48
N GLY A 12 3.84 -26.26 14.86
CA GLY A 12 5.13 -26.05 14.18
C GLY A 12 6.32 -26.04 15.15
N ASP A 13 7.51 -26.21 14.60
CA ASP A 13 8.77 -26.02 15.33
C ASP A 13 9.32 -24.62 15.06
N ARG A 14 9.60 -23.87 16.13
CA ARG A 14 10.12 -22.49 16.08
C ARG A 14 11.64 -22.42 15.96
N THR A 15 12.32 -23.56 16.14
CA THR A 15 13.78 -23.66 16.14
C THR A 15 14.34 -24.18 14.82
N VAL A 16 13.50 -24.85 14.03
CA VAL A 16 13.86 -25.40 12.72
C VAL A 16 13.68 -24.34 11.64
N ALA A 17 14.69 -24.19 10.79
CA ALA A 17 14.60 -23.41 9.58
C ALA A 17 13.87 -24.22 8.50
N HIS A 18 12.70 -23.74 8.08
CA HIS A 18 11.89 -24.38 7.04
C HIS A 18 12.21 -23.77 5.67
N PRO A 19 12.28 -24.58 4.59
CA PRO A 19 12.22 -24.08 3.22
C PRO A 19 10.93 -23.28 2.97
N VAL A 20 10.97 -22.36 2.01
CA VAL A 20 9.84 -21.45 1.72
C VAL A 20 8.53 -22.20 1.46
N GLU A 21 8.56 -23.28 0.69
CA GLU A 21 7.38 -24.06 0.35
C GLU A 21 6.72 -24.70 1.58
N GLU A 22 7.52 -25.21 2.51
CA GLU A 22 7.05 -25.83 3.75
C GLU A 22 6.52 -24.77 4.71
N ALA A 23 7.22 -23.64 4.82
CA ALA A 23 6.79 -22.50 5.61
C ALA A 23 5.42 -21.98 5.15
N VAL A 24 5.19 -21.84 3.85
CA VAL A 24 3.90 -21.39 3.29
C VAL A 24 2.77 -22.39 3.61
N LYS A 25 3.02 -23.70 3.51
CA LYS A 25 2.03 -24.73 3.88
C LYS A 25 1.68 -24.65 5.36
N LEU A 26 2.68 -24.48 6.22
CA LEU A 26 2.50 -24.38 7.67
C LEU A 26 1.71 -23.12 8.06
N VAL A 27 2.03 -21.98 7.45
CA VAL A 27 1.32 -20.70 7.68
C VAL A 27 -0.15 -20.84 7.28
N LYS A 28 -0.44 -21.40 6.10
CA LYS A 28 -1.81 -21.63 5.63
C LYS A 28 -2.59 -22.61 6.52
N ALA A 29 -1.95 -23.66 7.01
CA ALA A 29 -2.61 -24.64 7.90
C ALA A 29 -3.00 -24.04 9.26
N ASN A 30 -2.26 -23.03 9.73
CA ASN A 30 -2.54 -22.34 10.99
C ASN A 30 -3.46 -21.12 10.82
N ALA A 31 -3.82 -20.76 9.59
CA ALA A 31 -4.75 -19.67 9.28
C ALA A 31 -6.19 -20.08 9.59
N THR A 32 -6.66 -19.74 10.78
CA THR A 32 -7.93 -20.25 11.35
C THR A 32 -8.99 -19.16 11.50
N ALA A 33 -8.70 -17.91 11.13
CA ALA A 33 -9.72 -16.87 11.10
C ALA A 33 -10.71 -17.06 9.95
N LYS A 34 -11.88 -16.44 10.08
CA LYS A 34 -12.99 -16.51 9.11
C LYS A 34 -12.86 -15.50 7.96
N PHE A 35 -11.86 -14.62 8.02
CA PHE A 35 -11.61 -13.59 7.01
C PHE A 35 -10.23 -13.84 6.38
N ASP A 36 -9.94 -13.17 5.27
CA ASP A 36 -8.66 -13.30 4.58
C ASP A 36 -7.51 -12.76 5.44
N GLU A 37 -6.70 -13.67 5.98
CA GLU A 37 -5.52 -13.32 6.77
C GLU A 37 -4.38 -12.85 5.86
N SER A 38 -3.64 -11.84 6.32
CA SER A 38 -2.43 -11.35 5.65
C SER A 38 -1.21 -12.14 6.10
N VAL A 39 -0.34 -12.51 5.16
CA VAL A 39 0.96 -13.12 5.47
C VAL A 39 1.97 -12.00 5.74
N GLU A 40 2.54 -11.99 6.94
CA GLU A 40 3.59 -11.05 7.32
C GLU A 40 4.96 -11.74 7.28
N ILE A 41 5.96 -11.03 6.76
CA ILE A 41 7.36 -11.49 6.74
C ILE A 41 8.18 -10.54 7.59
N ALA A 42 8.69 -11.04 8.71
CA ALA A 42 9.60 -10.32 9.57
C ALA A 42 11.04 -10.67 9.21
N VAL A 43 11.78 -9.69 8.69
CA VAL A 43 13.20 -9.86 8.33
C VAL A 43 14.04 -9.00 9.25
N ASN A 44 15.00 -9.61 9.95
CA ASN A 44 16.00 -8.86 10.70
C ASN A 44 17.16 -8.50 9.77
N LEU A 45 17.43 -7.21 9.63
CA LEU A 45 18.49 -6.68 8.78
C LEU A 45 19.64 -6.17 9.65
N GLY A 46 20.88 -6.38 9.21
CA GLY A 46 22.08 -5.90 9.90
C GLY A 46 22.40 -4.41 9.67
N VAL A 47 21.37 -3.58 9.43
CA VAL A 47 21.53 -2.14 9.14
C VAL A 47 21.47 -1.33 10.44
N ASP A 48 22.23 -0.24 10.52
CA ASP A 48 22.11 0.72 11.61
C ASP A 48 21.09 1.82 11.25
N PRO A 49 19.90 1.84 11.89
CA PRO A 49 18.85 2.81 11.58
C PRO A 49 19.23 4.26 11.94
N ARG A 50 20.34 4.49 12.66
CA ARG A 50 20.85 5.84 12.96
C ARG A 50 21.54 6.48 11.76
N HIS A 51 22.01 5.67 10.82
CA HIS A 51 22.68 6.11 9.60
C HIS A 51 21.67 6.19 8.45
N ALA A 52 21.42 7.40 7.95
CA ALA A 52 20.36 7.65 6.96
C ALA A 52 20.58 6.91 5.63
N ASP A 53 21.84 6.66 5.27
CA ASP A 53 22.27 5.92 4.08
C ASP A 53 22.03 4.40 4.19
N GLN A 54 21.86 3.88 5.41
CA GLN A 54 21.57 2.46 5.66
C GLN A 54 20.07 2.17 5.80
N GLN A 55 19.22 3.20 5.76
CA GLN A 55 17.78 3.03 5.84
C GLN A 55 17.23 2.41 4.54
N VAL A 56 16.69 1.20 4.64
CA VAL A 56 16.06 0.51 3.50
C VAL A 56 14.60 0.94 3.36
N ARG A 57 14.27 1.59 2.24
CA ARG A 57 12.89 1.88 1.83
C ARG A 57 12.73 1.45 0.38
N GLY A 58 11.87 0.46 0.14
CA GLY A 58 11.60 -0.07 -1.19
C GLY A 58 10.12 -0.22 -1.48
N VAL A 59 9.81 -0.47 -2.74
CA VAL A 59 8.48 -0.86 -3.23
C VAL A 59 8.65 -2.18 -3.95
N VAL A 60 7.76 -3.13 -3.70
CA VAL A 60 7.74 -4.41 -4.41
C VAL A 60 6.33 -4.68 -4.88
N SER A 61 6.19 -4.96 -6.17
CA SER A 61 4.93 -5.43 -6.75
C SER A 61 4.89 -6.95 -6.62
N LEU A 62 3.89 -7.46 -5.91
CA LEU A 62 3.69 -8.91 -5.81
C LEU A 62 3.18 -9.43 -7.16
N PRO A 63 3.78 -10.50 -7.73
CA PRO A 63 3.41 -11.00 -9.05
C PRO A 63 1.96 -11.50 -9.15
N SER A 64 1.38 -11.89 -8.02
CA SER A 64 -0.02 -12.34 -7.92
C SER A 64 -0.93 -11.29 -7.26
N GLY A 65 -0.44 -10.06 -7.06
CA GLY A 65 -1.16 -9.00 -6.36
C GLY A 65 -1.37 -9.29 -4.87
N THR A 66 -2.15 -8.44 -4.21
CA THR A 66 -2.51 -8.55 -2.79
C THR A 66 -3.86 -9.24 -2.56
N GLY A 67 -4.60 -9.56 -3.63
CA GLY A 67 -5.94 -10.16 -3.55
C GLY A 67 -7.02 -9.23 -2.97
N ARG A 68 -6.67 -7.99 -2.62
CA ARG A 68 -7.60 -6.96 -2.16
C ARG A 68 -7.93 -6.03 -3.32
N ASP A 69 -9.22 -5.76 -3.50
CA ASP A 69 -9.66 -4.67 -4.38
C ASP A 69 -9.20 -3.34 -3.76
N VAL A 70 -8.21 -2.72 -4.39
CA VAL A 70 -7.66 -1.42 -3.98
C VAL A 70 -8.35 -0.36 -4.82
N ARG A 71 -9.11 0.53 -4.18
CA ARG A 71 -9.72 1.66 -4.89
C ARG A 71 -8.69 2.76 -5.12
N VAL A 72 -8.47 3.15 -6.37
CA VAL A 72 -7.45 4.12 -6.77
C VAL A 72 -8.08 5.44 -7.18
N ALA A 73 -7.69 6.53 -6.50
CA ALA A 73 -8.02 7.89 -6.88
C ALA A 73 -6.84 8.52 -7.64
N VAL A 74 -7.09 9.05 -8.83
CA VAL A 74 -6.09 9.70 -9.68
C VAL A 74 -6.39 11.19 -9.78
N ILE A 75 -5.41 12.01 -9.40
CA ILE A 75 -5.45 13.46 -9.51
C ILE A 75 -4.62 13.88 -10.72
N ALA A 76 -5.29 14.16 -11.83
CA ALA A 76 -4.67 14.50 -13.11
C ALA A 76 -5.58 15.42 -13.95
N LYS A 77 -4.99 16.17 -14.88
CA LYS A 77 -5.72 17.04 -15.81
C LYS A 77 -5.72 16.48 -17.25
N ASP A 78 -6.73 16.89 -18.02
CA ASP A 78 -6.84 16.72 -19.47
C ASP A 78 -6.56 15.28 -19.95
N ALA A 79 -5.60 15.10 -20.86
CA ALA A 79 -5.26 13.82 -21.47
C ALA A 79 -4.88 12.74 -20.45
N LYS A 80 -4.31 13.13 -19.31
CA LYS A 80 -3.89 12.21 -18.25
C LYS A 80 -5.05 11.70 -17.41
N ALA A 81 -6.13 12.49 -17.29
CA ALA A 81 -7.37 12.01 -16.70
C ALA A 81 -8.05 10.94 -17.58
N ALA A 82 -8.04 11.14 -18.90
CA ALA A 82 -8.56 10.15 -19.84
C ALA A 82 -7.75 8.84 -19.81
N GLU A 83 -6.41 8.93 -19.74
CA GLU A 83 -5.51 7.78 -19.61
C GLU A 83 -5.77 6.98 -18.32
N ALA A 84 -5.95 7.67 -17.20
CA ALA A 84 -6.26 7.04 -15.91
C ALA A 84 -7.62 6.33 -15.91
N THR A 85 -8.62 6.95 -16.52
CA THR A 85 -9.97 6.34 -16.66
C THR A 85 -9.90 5.10 -17.54
N ALA A 86 -9.15 5.15 -18.65
CA ALA A 86 -8.94 4.01 -19.54
C ALA A 86 -8.15 2.87 -18.86
N ALA A 87 -7.27 3.19 -17.92
CA ALA A 87 -6.52 2.21 -17.12
C ALA A 87 -7.35 1.57 -15.99
N GLY A 88 -8.58 2.05 -15.74
CA GLY A 88 -9.47 1.47 -14.73
C GLY A 88 -9.37 2.12 -13.35
N ALA A 89 -8.93 3.38 -13.25
CA ALA A 89 -9.00 4.12 -11.99
C ALA A 89 -10.46 4.35 -11.56
N ASP A 90 -10.76 4.11 -10.27
CA ASP A 90 -12.12 4.24 -9.72
C ASP A 90 -12.61 5.69 -9.68
N VAL A 91 -11.70 6.61 -9.35
CA VAL A 91 -12.03 8.03 -9.22
C VAL A 91 -10.94 8.85 -9.89
N VAL A 92 -11.30 9.63 -10.90
CA VAL A 92 -10.38 10.52 -11.60
C VAL A 92 -10.92 11.94 -11.54
N GLY A 93 -10.06 12.90 -11.24
CA GLY A 93 -10.43 14.31 -11.24
C GLY A 93 -9.24 15.25 -11.03
N ALA A 94 -9.52 16.53 -10.97
CA ALA A 94 -8.51 17.58 -10.82
C ALA A 94 -8.81 18.42 -9.58
N GLU A 95 -9.18 19.69 -9.75
CA GLU A 95 -9.48 20.61 -8.65
C GLU A 95 -10.78 20.23 -7.91
N ASP A 96 -11.77 19.71 -8.64
CA ASP A 96 -13.03 19.22 -8.12
C ASP A 96 -12.86 18.04 -7.15
N LEU A 97 -11.98 17.09 -7.50
CA LEU A 97 -11.67 15.95 -6.65
C LEU A 97 -10.90 16.39 -5.40
N VAL A 98 -10.00 17.37 -5.53
CA VAL A 98 -9.27 17.94 -4.38
C VAL A 98 -10.23 18.59 -3.39
N GLU A 99 -11.17 19.41 -3.86
CA GLU A 99 -12.19 20.02 -2.99
C GLU A 99 -13.08 18.97 -2.32
N ARG A 100 -13.48 17.94 -3.07
CA ARG A 100 -14.30 16.84 -2.55
C ARG A 100 -13.59 16.02 -1.47
N ILE A 101 -12.28 15.75 -1.65
CA ILE A 101 -11.44 15.10 -0.62
C ILE A 101 -11.29 16.01 0.60
N GLN A 102 -11.10 17.30 0.39
CA GLN A 102 -11.03 18.28 1.47
C GLN A 102 -12.36 18.38 2.25
N GLY A 103 -13.48 18.19 1.58
CA GLY A 103 -14.82 18.07 2.15
C GLY A 103 -15.11 16.74 2.87
N GLY A 104 -14.17 15.78 2.88
CA GLY A 104 -14.27 14.53 3.63
C GLY A 104 -14.51 13.28 2.79
N PHE A 105 -14.49 13.37 1.47
CA PHE A 105 -14.57 12.19 0.60
C PHE A 105 -13.31 11.34 0.69
N MET A 106 -13.44 10.09 1.11
CA MET A 106 -12.31 9.18 1.40
C MET A 106 -12.57 7.74 0.95
N ASP A 107 -13.34 7.55 -0.12
CA ASP A 107 -13.65 6.22 -0.67
C ASP A 107 -12.57 5.70 -1.64
N PHE A 108 -11.31 5.78 -1.21
CA PHE A 108 -10.16 5.27 -1.95
C PHE A 108 -9.06 4.82 -0.99
N ASP A 109 -8.28 3.82 -1.42
CA ASP A 109 -7.19 3.22 -0.65
C ASP A 109 -5.82 3.75 -1.11
N ARG A 110 -5.74 4.32 -2.33
CA ARG A 110 -4.48 4.87 -2.87
C ARG A 110 -4.73 6.10 -3.73
N VAL A 111 -3.81 7.07 -3.65
CA VAL A 111 -3.84 8.29 -4.47
C VAL A 111 -2.62 8.33 -5.37
N ILE A 112 -2.86 8.53 -6.66
CA ILE A 112 -1.82 8.77 -7.67
C ILE A 112 -2.02 10.19 -8.20
N ALA A 113 -0.92 10.92 -8.36
CA ALA A 113 -0.97 12.29 -8.86
C ALA A 113 0.04 12.52 -9.97
N THR A 114 -0.31 13.39 -10.91
CA THR A 114 0.67 13.90 -11.86
C THR A 114 1.51 15.02 -11.20
N PRO A 115 2.80 15.18 -11.57
CA PRO A 115 3.69 16.19 -10.99
C PRO A 115 3.14 17.63 -11.00
N ASP A 116 2.41 18.01 -12.05
CA ASP A 116 1.76 19.31 -12.22
C ASP A 116 0.63 19.57 -11.21
N MET A 117 0.03 18.50 -10.68
CA MET A 117 -1.06 18.58 -9.69
C MET A 117 -0.58 18.58 -8.24
N MET A 118 0.73 18.40 -8.00
CA MET A 118 1.30 18.34 -6.64
C MET A 118 1.08 19.62 -5.82
N ALA A 119 1.00 20.78 -6.47
CA ALA A 119 0.70 22.05 -5.79
C ALA A 119 -0.70 22.04 -5.14
N LEU A 120 -1.68 21.40 -5.80
CA LEU A 120 -3.04 21.25 -5.28
C LEU A 120 -3.10 20.14 -4.24
N VAL A 121 -2.43 19.00 -4.49
CA VAL A 121 -2.32 17.87 -3.54
C VAL A 121 -1.65 18.29 -2.23
N GLY A 122 -0.73 19.26 -2.26
CA GLY A 122 -0.13 19.84 -1.05
C GLY A 122 -1.16 20.41 -0.07
N ARG A 123 -2.29 20.93 -0.56
CA ARG A 123 -3.39 21.42 0.29
C ARG A 123 -4.09 20.29 1.07
N LEU A 124 -4.06 19.08 0.52
CA LEU A 124 -4.62 17.88 1.13
C LEU A 124 -3.70 17.25 2.18
N GLY A 125 -2.50 17.80 2.40
CA GLY A 125 -1.52 17.24 3.35
C GLY A 125 -2.07 17.06 4.77
N LYS A 126 -3.01 17.90 5.22
CA LYS A 126 -3.67 17.76 6.52
C LYS A 126 -4.58 16.53 6.61
N VAL A 127 -5.17 16.11 5.49
CA VAL A 127 -6.13 14.98 5.41
C VAL A 127 -5.41 13.68 5.02
N LEU A 128 -4.61 13.73 3.96
CA LEU A 128 -3.92 12.55 3.40
C LEU A 128 -2.63 12.19 4.16
N GLY A 129 -1.97 13.18 4.77
CA GLY A 129 -0.69 13.00 5.46
C GLY A 129 -0.77 12.03 6.66
N PRO A 130 -1.64 12.28 7.66
CA PRO A 130 -1.77 11.40 8.83
C PRO A 130 -2.18 9.96 8.49
N ARG A 131 -2.79 9.76 7.33
CA ARG A 131 -3.26 8.46 6.83
C ARG A 131 -2.26 7.76 5.92
N GLY A 132 -1.14 8.39 5.58
CA GLY A 132 -0.13 7.81 4.69
C GLY A 132 -0.57 7.69 3.23
N LEU A 133 -1.66 8.37 2.84
CA LEU A 133 -2.21 8.35 1.48
C LEU A 133 -1.62 9.42 0.57
N MET A 134 -0.69 10.23 1.09
CA MET A 134 -0.10 11.33 0.34
C MET A 134 0.82 10.79 -0.77
N PRO A 135 0.60 11.20 -2.04
CA PRO A 135 1.45 10.77 -3.15
C PRO A 135 2.91 11.17 -2.93
N ASN A 136 3.84 10.24 -3.21
CA ASN A 136 5.27 10.47 -3.06
C ASN A 136 6.04 10.00 -4.30
N PRO A 137 6.87 10.87 -4.93
CA PRO A 137 7.72 10.49 -6.06
C PRO A 137 8.63 9.30 -5.76
N ARG A 138 9.10 9.15 -4.51
CA ARG A 138 9.98 8.04 -4.10
C ARG A 138 9.27 6.68 -4.10
N VAL A 139 7.95 6.67 -4.01
CA VAL A 139 7.11 5.45 -3.99
C VAL A 139 6.51 5.19 -5.39
N GLY A 140 6.79 6.07 -6.37
CA GLY A 140 6.28 5.94 -7.74
C GLY A 140 4.83 6.41 -7.93
N THR A 141 4.15 6.87 -6.87
CA THR A 141 2.75 7.34 -6.95
C THR A 141 2.63 8.78 -7.46
N VAL A 142 3.77 9.40 -7.81
CA VAL A 142 3.81 10.66 -8.55
C VAL A 142 4.52 10.40 -9.88
N THR A 143 3.75 10.39 -10.96
CA THR A 143 4.26 9.99 -12.28
C THR A 143 3.45 10.63 -13.39
N MET A 144 4.10 10.84 -14.54
CA MET A 144 3.43 11.24 -15.78
C MET A 144 2.76 10.05 -16.47
N ASN A 145 3.15 8.81 -16.16
CA ASN A 145 2.61 7.58 -16.76
C ASN A 145 1.53 6.99 -15.86
N VAL A 146 0.38 7.66 -15.79
CA VAL A 146 -0.69 7.32 -14.85
C VAL A 146 -1.35 5.98 -15.16
N GLY A 147 -1.33 5.53 -16.43
CA GLY A 147 -1.88 4.22 -16.79
C GLY A 147 -1.01 3.03 -16.40
N GLN A 148 0.24 3.23 -16.00
CA GLN A 148 1.17 2.16 -15.57
C GLN A 148 1.44 2.17 -14.06
N ALA A 149 0.75 3.04 -13.32
CA ALA A 149 1.07 3.42 -11.94
C ALA A 149 0.22 2.71 -10.88
#